data_AF-A0AAV2PUZ4-F1
#
_entry.id   AF-A0AAV2PUZ4-F1
#
_cell.length_a   1.000
_cell.length_b   1.000
_cell.length_c   1.000
_cell.angle_alpha   90.00
_cell.angle_beta   90.00
_cell.angle_gamma   90.00
#
_symmetry.space_group_name_H-M   'P 1'
#
loop_
_entity.id
_entity.type
_entity.pdbx_description
1 polymer ?
#
loop_
_entity_poly.entity_id
_entity_poly.type
_entity_poly.pdbx_seq_one_letter_code
_entity_poly.pdbx_strand_id
1 'polypeptide(L)'
;MHECVSVVEVTEDNFKQLWPAIQNAIKGSSFVAMDLELSGLGDRKKLNYPEVDLRYQFSAEITRTHAVISMGLSCFTCRSLTNVHVPNKDSESTLDSGSRVCSHDYLVQTFNILLLCSDSYIVEPDALKFLLSHGFDFNKQYAKGVTYHRGPDKNEQEWPNVRQVFSTIVKHGKPVVLHNGLIDLMFLYQSFYTDLPMKADTFAADLNDMFTGGVYDTKYIAEYTERMPATYLEYLYKKMQLRNAKWCHSGSWHVRVSFPPYPTSMKGVEWAPYLQVLSYTKVQDDDGLALCQSFAFHGWCKNGTSCEKSHQLDKIAKDLKIPSLKKSGKNKNKGPGVHQGSLSRLMEEFSQRSAAANNEAVSPSGKELQDKNAVSELKKEGKSKQNNDCEKETNRKRPFINIEEASEDTDSSSGNGTLSNQSGHRAGFDAFMTGYIFACHIAEAGKLETEDKSNEIIYTKDTIGLMDSFNKVYLMGKSFPFLIRTGGYAKMSQNHINKIKNLRS
;
A
#
# COMPACT_ATOMS: atom_id res chain seq x y z
N MET A 1 -9.08 -12.42 25.17
CA MET A 1 -8.53 -13.02 23.94
C MET A 1 -8.08 -11.88 23.06
N HIS A 2 -6.80 -11.85 22.66
CA HIS A 2 -6.40 -10.96 21.58
C HIS A 2 -7.12 -11.46 20.32
N GLU A 3 -7.95 -10.62 19.72
CA GLU A 3 -8.50 -10.93 18.41
C GLU A 3 -7.36 -10.83 17.40
N CYS A 4 -7.31 -11.73 16.43
CA CYS A 4 -6.29 -11.69 15.38
C CYS A 4 -6.98 -11.59 14.04
N VAL A 5 -6.41 -10.79 13.14
CA VAL A 5 -6.78 -10.83 11.72
C VAL A 5 -6.32 -12.17 11.17
N SER A 6 -7.24 -12.92 10.59
CA SER A 6 -6.91 -14.12 9.82
C SER A 6 -6.57 -13.75 8.38
N VAL A 7 -5.31 -13.92 7.99
CA VAL A 7 -4.83 -13.73 6.61
C VAL A 7 -4.63 -15.12 5.99
N VAL A 8 -5.47 -15.47 5.01
CA VAL A 8 -5.37 -16.74 4.31
C VAL A 8 -4.28 -16.64 3.26
N GLU A 9 -3.23 -17.44 3.40
CA GLU A 9 -2.16 -17.51 2.43
C GLU A 9 -2.55 -18.39 1.25
N VAL A 10 -2.40 -17.84 0.05
CA VAL A 10 -2.76 -18.48 -1.20
C VAL A 10 -1.48 -18.74 -2.00
N THR A 11 -1.30 -20.00 -2.37
CA THR A 11 -0.14 -20.54 -3.10
C THR A 11 -0.63 -21.42 -4.24
N GLU A 12 0.26 -21.83 -5.14
CA GLU A 12 -0.08 -22.76 -6.23
C GLU A 12 -0.79 -24.03 -5.73
N ASP A 13 -0.31 -24.60 -4.61
CA ASP A 13 -0.84 -25.82 -4.00
C ASP A 13 -2.33 -25.75 -3.63
N ASN A 14 -2.80 -24.58 -3.18
CA ASN A 14 -4.13 -24.42 -2.59
C ASN A 14 -5.04 -23.47 -3.38
N PHE A 15 -4.53 -22.78 -4.41
CA PHE A 15 -5.27 -21.74 -5.10
C PHE A 15 -6.56 -22.27 -5.75
N LYS A 16 -6.50 -23.43 -6.40
CA LYS A 16 -7.68 -24.07 -7.01
C LYS A 16 -8.79 -24.38 -6.00
N GLN A 17 -8.41 -24.80 -4.80
CA GLN A 17 -9.35 -25.10 -3.72
C GLN A 17 -9.95 -23.81 -3.13
N LEU A 18 -9.14 -22.76 -2.98
CA LEU A 18 -9.57 -21.48 -2.40
C LEU A 18 -10.31 -20.57 -3.38
N TRP A 19 -10.23 -20.84 -4.68
CA TRP A 19 -10.84 -20.03 -5.73
C TRP A 19 -12.33 -19.69 -5.50
N PRO A 20 -13.22 -20.65 -5.17
CA PRO A 20 -14.63 -20.33 -4.88
C PRO A 20 -14.79 -19.37 -3.70
N ALA A 21 -13.95 -19.50 -2.66
CA ALA A 21 -13.99 -18.63 -1.49
C ALA A 21 -13.53 -17.21 -1.84
N ILE A 22 -12.46 -17.06 -2.63
CA ILE A 22 -11.97 -15.76 -3.12
C ILE A 22 -13.04 -15.08 -3.97
N GLN A 23 -13.64 -15.80 -4.92
CA GLN A 23 -14.68 -15.27 -5.80
C GLN A 23 -15.91 -14.79 -4.99
N ASN A 24 -16.35 -15.59 -4.02
CA ASN A 24 -17.47 -15.23 -3.15
C ASN A 24 -17.15 -14.04 -2.23
N ALA A 25 -15.91 -13.95 -1.74
CA ALA A 25 -15.45 -12.82 -0.94
C ALA A 25 -15.54 -11.51 -1.73
N ILE A 26 -15.02 -11.49 -2.95
CA ILE A 26 -15.06 -10.32 -3.82
C ILE A 26 -16.50 -9.95 -4.16
N LYS A 27 -17.30 -10.92 -4.63
CA LYS A 27 -18.71 -10.69 -5.00
C LYS A 27 -19.55 -10.15 -3.84
N GLY A 28 -19.40 -10.76 -2.66
CA GLY A 28 -20.17 -10.42 -1.47
C GLY A 28 -19.70 -9.15 -0.75
N SER A 29 -18.50 -8.66 -1.06
CA SER A 29 -17.96 -7.48 -0.41
C SER A 29 -18.75 -6.20 -0.70
N SER A 30 -18.71 -5.28 0.26
CA SER A 30 -19.10 -3.89 0.13
C SER A 30 -18.02 -3.07 -0.58
N PHE A 31 -16.74 -3.37 -0.31
CA PHE A 31 -15.58 -2.83 -1.00
C PHE A 31 -14.39 -3.80 -0.88
N VAL A 32 -13.39 -3.64 -1.76
CA VAL A 32 -12.14 -4.40 -1.71
C VAL A 32 -10.97 -3.46 -1.48
N ALA A 33 -10.08 -3.83 -0.56
CA ALA A 33 -8.80 -3.17 -0.36
C ALA A 33 -7.67 -4.06 -0.87
N MET A 34 -6.66 -3.45 -1.49
CA MET A 34 -5.53 -4.16 -2.08
C MET A 34 -4.21 -3.50 -1.72
N ASP A 35 -3.14 -4.29 -1.78
CA ASP A 35 -1.76 -3.86 -1.61
C ASP A 35 -0.84 -4.85 -2.33
N LEU A 36 0.28 -4.39 -2.90
CA LEU A 36 1.21 -5.24 -3.64
C LEU A 36 2.63 -5.17 -3.08
N GLU A 37 3.29 -6.32 -3.02
CA GLU A 37 4.74 -6.39 -2.88
C GLU A 37 5.39 -6.56 -4.24
N LEU A 38 6.41 -5.77 -4.52
CA LEU A 38 6.98 -5.60 -5.86
C LEU A 38 8.48 -5.94 -5.87
N SER A 39 8.97 -6.43 -7.00
CA SER A 39 10.40 -6.76 -7.17
C SER A 39 11.33 -5.54 -7.23
N GLY A 40 10.75 -4.35 -7.36
CA GLY A 40 11.44 -3.08 -7.41
C GLY A 40 10.48 -1.94 -7.72
N LEU A 41 10.91 -0.72 -7.40
CA LEU A 41 10.15 0.51 -7.62
C LEU A 41 10.84 1.46 -8.60
N GLY A 42 12.10 1.23 -8.94
CA GLY A 42 12.85 2.12 -9.82
C GLY A 42 13.44 3.35 -9.12
N ASP A 43 14.05 4.21 -9.93
CA ASP A 43 14.66 5.45 -9.45
C ASP A 43 13.60 6.42 -8.88
N ARG A 44 13.71 6.69 -7.58
CA ARG A 44 12.86 7.63 -6.84
C ARG A 44 12.79 9.02 -7.48
N LYS A 45 13.83 9.50 -8.17
CA LYS A 45 13.81 10.79 -8.88
C LYS A 45 12.87 10.75 -10.09
N LYS A 46 12.84 9.64 -10.81
CA LYS A 46 11.93 9.41 -11.95
C LYS A 46 10.49 9.22 -11.48
N LEU A 47 10.27 8.48 -10.39
CA LEU A 47 8.93 8.30 -9.80
C LEU A 47 8.34 9.59 -9.25
N ASN A 48 9.18 10.55 -8.85
CA ASN A 48 8.76 11.86 -8.36
C ASN A 48 8.94 12.97 -9.40
N TYR A 49 9.11 12.63 -10.68
CA TYR A 49 9.41 13.61 -11.71
C TYR A 49 8.32 14.70 -11.78
N PRO A 50 8.66 16.00 -11.94
CA PRO A 50 7.66 17.06 -11.86
C PRO A 50 6.59 16.99 -12.96
N GLU A 51 6.94 16.58 -14.17
CA GLU A 51 5.95 16.44 -15.24
C GLU A 51 5.19 15.11 -15.11
N VAL A 52 3.86 15.17 -15.02
CA VAL A 52 3.02 14.00 -14.71
C VAL A 52 3.07 12.97 -15.83
N ASP A 53 3.09 13.40 -17.09
CA ASP A 53 3.15 12.49 -18.24
C ASP A 53 4.49 11.75 -18.31
N LEU A 54 5.61 12.45 -18.11
CA LEU A 54 6.92 11.81 -18.05
C LEU A 54 7.05 10.89 -16.83
N ARG A 55 6.53 11.30 -15.68
CA ARG A 55 6.44 10.44 -14.49
C ARG A 55 5.68 9.15 -14.81
N TYR A 56 4.53 9.25 -15.46
CA TYR A 56 3.77 8.09 -15.90
C TYR A 56 4.60 7.19 -16.84
N GLN A 57 5.33 7.75 -17.81
CA GLN A 57 6.20 6.94 -18.68
C GLN A 57 7.24 6.16 -17.88
N PHE A 58 7.92 6.81 -16.94
CA PHE A 58 8.91 6.15 -16.10
C PHE A 58 8.28 5.05 -15.24
N SER A 59 7.15 5.33 -14.59
CA SER A 59 6.43 4.31 -13.81
C SER A 59 5.95 3.16 -14.70
N ALA A 60 5.53 3.43 -15.94
CA ALA A 60 5.08 2.41 -16.88
C ALA A 60 6.25 1.52 -17.35
N GLU A 61 7.44 2.08 -17.54
CA GLU A 61 8.66 1.31 -17.83
C GLU A 61 9.04 0.38 -16.67
N ILE A 62 9.00 0.87 -15.43
CA ILE A 62 9.21 0.05 -14.24
C ILE A 62 8.19 -1.09 -14.18
N THR A 63 6.91 -0.76 -14.35
CA THR A 63 5.82 -1.74 -14.28
C THR A 63 5.95 -2.84 -15.34
N ARG A 64 6.42 -2.50 -16.56
CA ARG A 64 6.63 -3.47 -17.64
C ARG A 64 7.84 -4.38 -17.41
N THR A 65 8.82 -3.95 -16.62
CA THR A 65 10.10 -4.65 -16.44
C THR A 65 10.17 -5.41 -15.12
N HIS A 66 9.45 -4.97 -14.09
CA HIS A 66 9.42 -5.57 -12.75
C HIS A 66 8.20 -6.49 -12.56
N ALA A 67 8.18 -7.22 -11.45
CA ALA A 67 7.15 -8.21 -11.13
C ALA A 67 6.44 -7.90 -9.81
N VAL A 68 5.21 -8.41 -9.71
CA VAL A 68 4.44 -8.52 -8.47
C VAL A 68 4.83 -9.83 -7.80
N ILE A 69 5.26 -9.75 -6.55
CA ILE A 69 5.77 -10.87 -5.74
C ILE A 69 4.66 -11.38 -4.82
N SER A 70 3.83 -10.49 -4.28
CA SER A 70 2.67 -10.84 -3.46
C SER A 70 1.54 -9.86 -3.71
N MET A 71 0.31 -10.35 -3.64
CA MET A 71 -0.90 -9.52 -3.73
C MET A 71 -1.75 -9.73 -2.48
N GLY A 72 -1.94 -8.65 -1.74
CA GLY A 72 -2.91 -8.54 -0.67
C GLY A 72 -4.29 -8.22 -1.21
N LEU A 73 -5.29 -8.96 -0.73
CA LEU A 73 -6.69 -8.72 -1.05
C LEU A 73 -7.53 -8.84 0.22
N SER A 74 -8.12 -7.73 0.66
CA SER A 74 -9.02 -7.72 1.81
C SER A 74 -10.43 -7.31 1.41
N CYS A 75 -11.38 -8.24 1.52
CA CYS A 75 -12.78 -8.05 1.18
C CYS A 75 -13.58 -7.67 2.43
N PHE A 76 -14.12 -6.46 2.47
CA PHE A 76 -14.92 -5.96 3.59
C PHE A 76 -16.40 -6.07 3.24
N THR A 77 -17.15 -6.87 4.00
CA THR A 77 -18.60 -7.05 3.82
C THR A 77 -19.34 -6.41 4.99
N CYS A 78 -20.00 -5.28 4.77
CA CYS A 78 -20.84 -4.63 5.78
C CYS A 78 -22.11 -5.46 5.98
N ARG A 79 -22.26 -6.06 7.16
CA ARG A 79 -23.37 -6.96 7.51
C ARG A 79 -24.54 -6.22 8.14
N SER A 80 -24.26 -5.15 8.89
CA SER A 80 -25.27 -4.36 9.58
C SER A 80 -24.77 -2.95 9.91
N LEU A 81 -25.73 -2.03 9.98
CA LEU A 81 -25.58 -0.72 10.62
C LEU A 81 -26.36 -0.78 11.94
N THR A 82 -25.66 -0.79 13.07
CA THR A 82 -26.29 -0.77 14.39
C THR A 82 -26.54 0.68 14.79
N ASN A 83 -27.78 1.04 15.16
CA ASN A 83 -28.10 2.33 15.78
C ASN A 83 -29.13 2.11 16.89
N VAL A 84 -28.65 1.81 18.10
CA VAL A 84 -29.50 1.41 19.23
C VAL A 84 -29.18 2.27 20.45
N HIS A 85 -30.23 2.70 21.15
CA HIS A 85 -30.11 3.29 22.49
C HIS A 85 -30.19 2.18 23.54
N VAL A 86 -29.17 2.08 24.39
CA VAL A 86 -29.06 1.10 25.48
C VAL A 86 -29.39 1.83 26.79
N PRO A 87 -30.57 1.57 27.40
CA PRO A 87 -30.93 2.19 28.66
C PRO A 87 -29.99 1.72 29.77
N ASN A 88 -29.51 2.65 30.60
CA ASN A 88 -28.72 2.30 31.77
C ASN A 88 -29.66 1.77 32.85
N LYS A 89 -29.51 0.50 33.25
CA LYS A 89 -30.41 -0.14 34.23
C LYS A 89 -30.21 0.35 35.68
N ASP A 90 -29.19 1.16 35.94
CA ASP A 90 -28.74 1.53 37.29
C ASP A 90 -29.06 2.97 37.71
N SER A 91 -29.84 3.73 36.95
CA SER A 91 -30.19 5.12 37.29
C SER A 91 -31.70 5.36 37.34
N GLU A 92 -32.25 5.43 38.56
CA GLU A 92 -33.61 5.92 38.89
C GLU A 92 -33.79 7.44 38.65
N SER A 93 -32.88 8.09 37.91
CA SER A 93 -32.92 9.52 37.63
C SER A 93 -33.46 9.82 36.22
N THR A 94 -34.42 10.73 36.13
CA THR A 94 -35.16 11.17 34.93
C THR A 94 -34.34 12.00 33.92
N LEU A 95 -33.03 11.77 33.78
CA LEU A 95 -32.23 12.29 32.67
C LEU A 95 -31.79 11.15 31.76
N ASP A 96 -32.00 11.32 30.45
CA ASP A 96 -31.61 10.46 29.33
C ASP A 96 -30.11 10.09 29.40
N SER A 97 -29.78 9.11 30.25
CA SER A 97 -28.41 8.67 30.59
C SER A 97 -28.09 7.31 29.98
N GLY A 98 -28.80 6.91 28.92
CA GLY A 98 -28.51 5.70 28.18
C GLY A 98 -27.32 5.86 27.23
N SER A 99 -26.60 4.77 26.99
CA SER A 99 -25.48 4.75 26.03
C SER A 99 -26.01 4.47 24.64
N ARG A 100 -25.55 5.22 23.62
CA ARG A 100 -25.92 4.97 22.23
C ARG A 100 -24.84 4.16 21.54
N VAL A 101 -25.25 3.12 20.80
CA VAL A 101 -24.36 2.30 19.98
C VAL A 101 -24.66 2.56 18.51
N CYS A 102 -23.72 3.23 17.84
CA CYS A 102 -23.76 3.49 16.39
C CYS A 102 -22.56 2.79 15.72
N SER A 103 -22.77 1.70 14.96
CA SER A 103 -21.65 0.97 14.35
C SER A 103 -21.88 0.48 12.94
N HIS A 104 -20.80 0.40 12.18
CA HIS A 104 -20.72 -0.35 10.92
C HIS A 104 -20.04 -1.69 11.21
N ASP A 105 -20.76 -2.79 11.02
CA ASP A 105 -20.28 -4.12 11.35
C ASP A 105 -19.79 -4.83 10.09
N TYR A 106 -18.50 -5.11 10.00
CA TYR A 106 -17.89 -5.77 8.84
C TYR A 106 -17.49 -7.21 9.16
N LEU A 107 -17.78 -8.11 8.23
CA LEU A 107 -17.05 -9.36 8.08
C LEU A 107 -15.89 -9.11 7.10
N VAL A 108 -14.66 -9.42 7.52
CA VAL A 108 -13.47 -9.18 6.71
C VAL A 108 -12.79 -10.49 6.35
N GLN A 109 -12.59 -10.72 5.06
CA GLN A 109 -11.89 -11.86 4.51
C GLN A 109 -10.62 -11.38 3.81
N THR A 110 -9.46 -11.76 4.32
CA THR A 110 -8.17 -11.29 3.84
C THR A 110 -7.36 -12.44 3.27
N PHE A 111 -6.79 -12.23 2.09
CA PHE A 111 -5.95 -13.17 1.37
C PHE A 111 -4.59 -12.54 1.08
N ASN A 112 -3.52 -13.33 1.23
CA ASN A 112 -2.19 -13.00 0.74
C ASN A 112 -1.82 -14.00 -0.35
N ILE A 113 -1.87 -13.58 -1.61
CA ILE A 113 -1.56 -14.43 -2.76
C ILE A 113 -0.09 -14.29 -3.10
N LEU A 114 0.70 -15.34 -2.85
CA LEU A 114 2.09 -15.41 -3.29
C LEU A 114 2.12 -15.62 -4.80
N LEU A 115 2.93 -14.81 -5.48
CA LEU A 115 2.95 -14.75 -6.94
C LEU A 115 4.35 -14.97 -7.49
N LEU A 116 4.41 -15.59 -8.66
CA LEU A 116 5.64 -15.82 -9.39
C LEU A 116 5.45 -15.43 -10.86
N CYS A 117 6.14 -14.37 -11.29
CA CYS A 117 6.09 -13.96 -12.69
C CYS A 117 6.89 -14.95 -13.55
N SER A 118 6.25 -15.52 -14.56
CA SER A 118 6.86 -16.47 -15.50
C SER A 118 7.64 -15.82 -16.64
N ASP A 119 7.47 -14.51 -16.86
CA ASP A 119 8.27 -13.75 -17.82
C ASP A 119 9.58 -13.27 -17.16
N SER A 120 10.65 -13.04 -17.92
CA SER A 120 11.87 -12.44 -17.36
C SER A 120 11.59 -11.05 -16.74
N TYR A 121 12.01 -10.82 -15.50
CA TYR A 121 11.80 -9.56 -14.79
C TYR A 121 13.06 -9.08 -14.07
N ILE A 122 13.09 -7.78 -13.77
CA ILE A 122 14.16 -7.13 -13.01
C ILE A 122 13.83 -7.19 -11.52
N VAL A 123 14.86 -7.46 -10.71
CA VAL A 123 14.83 -7.38 -9.25
C VAL A 123 15.76 -6.27 -8.78
N GLU A 124 15.31 -5.47 -7.83
CA GLU A 124 16.12 -4.45 -7.18
C GLU A 124 16.59 -4.99 -5.82
N PRO A 125 17.92 -5.11 -5.58
CA PRO A 125 18.44 -5.69 -4.35
C PRO A 125 17.93 -4.99 -3.07
N ASP A 126 17.76 -3.68 -3.11
CA ASP A 126 17.27 -2.91 -1.95
C ASP A 126 15.80 -3.20 -1.64
N ALA A 127 14.97 -3.43 -2.67
CA ALA A 127 13.58 -3.86 -2.49
C ALA A 127 13.53 -5.26 -1.85
N LEU A 128 14.33 -6.21 -2.34
CA LEU A 128 14.33 -7.56 -1.77
C LEU A 128 14.88 -7.60 -0.35
N LYS A 129 15.93 -6.82 -0.04
CA LYS A 129 16.43 -6.66 1.33
C LYS A 129 15.38 -6.06 2.26
N PHE A 130 14.62 -5.07 1.77
CA PHE A 130 13.52 -4.49 2.52
C PHE A 130 12.46 -5.57 2.84
N LEU A 131 12.01 -6.33 1.85
CA LEU A 131 11.06 -7.44 2.04
C LEU A 131 11.58 -8.50 3.01
N LEU A 132 12.83 -8.94 2.85
CA LEU A 132 13.50 -9.88 3.76
C LEU A 132 13.50 -9.37 5.21
N SER A 133 13.85 -8.10 5.41
CA SER A 133 13.90 -7.49 6.74
C SER A 133 12.53 -7.38 7.42
N HIS A 134 11.44 -7.48 6.65
CA HIS A 134 10.07 -7.52 7.15
C HIS A 134 9.46 -8.93 7.13
N GLY A 135 10.30 -9.96 6.97
CA GLY A 135 9.90 -11.36 7.14
C GLY A 135 9.27 -12.01 5.90
N PHE A 136 9.49 -11.46 4.71
CA PHE A 136 9.07 -12.09 3.47
C PHE A 136 9.87 -13.36 3.17
N ASP A 137 9.18 -14.48 2.87
CA ASP A 137 9.79 -15.76 2.56
C ASP A 137 9.93 -15.97 1.05
N PHE A 138 11.10 -15.61 0.51
CA PHE A 138 11.43 -15.81 -0.89
C PHE A 138 11.54 -17.28 -1.29
N ASN A 139 12.03 -18.15 -0.39
CA ASN A 139 12.13 -19.59 -0.71
C ASN A 139 10.75 -20.17 -0.98
N LYS A 140 9.78 -19.81 -0.15
CA LYS A 140 8.38 -20.20 -0.33
C LYS A 140 7.77 -19.57 -1.57
N GLN A 141 8.02 -18.29 -1.84
CA GLN A 141 7.54 -17.62 -3.05
C GLN A 141 8.05 -18.31 -4.33
N TYR A 142 9.34 -18.61 -4.43
CA TYR A 142 9.91 -19.30 -5.60
C TYR A 142 9.43 -20.75 -5.70
N ALA A 143 9.20 -21.43 -4.58
CA ALA A 143 8.76 -22.83 -4.58
C ALA A 143 7.26 -23.01 -4.83
N LYS A 144 6.42 -22.04 -4.44
CA LYS A 144 4.95 -22.21 -4.35
C LYS A 144 4.14 -21.01 -4.85
N GLY A 145 4.77 -19.99 -5.42
CA GLY A 145 4.07 -18.81 -5.92
C GLY A 145 3.14 -19.16 -7.09
N VAL A 146 1.91 -18.64 -7.06
CA VAL A 146 0.97 -18.79 -8.18
C VAL A 146 1.57 -18.10 -9.41
N THR A 147 1.78 -18.87 -10.47
CA THR A 147 2.44 -18.38 -11.67
C THR A 147 1.53 -17.45 -12.48
N TYR A 148 2.13 -16.46 -13.14
CA TYR A 148 1.39 -15.56 -14.03
C TYR A 148 2.29 -14.94 -15.11
N HIS A 149 1.66 -14.49 -16.19
CA HIS A 149 2.30 -13.70 -17.24
C HIS A 149 1.73 -12.28 -17.28
N ARG A 150 2.59 -11.31 -17.57
CA ARG A 150 2.21 -9.90 -17.74
C ARG A 150 1.56 -9.68 -19.12
N GLY A 151 0.88 -8.55 -19.26
CA GLY A 151 0.30 -8.08 -20.50
C GLY A 151 -1.10 -8.65 -20.78
N PRO A 152 -1.48 -8.75 -22.08
CA PRO A 152 -2.77 -9.28 -22.52
C PRO A 152 -2.98 -10.76 -22.16
N ASP A 153 -4.22 -11.22 -22.25
CA ASP A 153 -4.55 -12.63 -22.03
C ASP A 153 -3.88 -13.52 -23.10
N LYS A 154 -3.35 -14.66 -22.67
CA LYS A 154 -2.77 -15.68 -23.56
C LYS A 154 -3.84 -16.74 -23.88
N ASN A 155 -3.75 -17.37 -25.05
CA ASN A 155 -4.77 -18.31 -25.53
C ASN A 155 -4.91 -19.58 -24.67
N GLU A 156 -3.81 -20.03 -24.05
CA GLU A 156 -3.78 -21.18 -23.15
C GLU A 156 -3.46 -20.69 -21.74
N GLN A 157 -4.44 -20.77 -20.85
CA GLN A 157 -4.26 -20.46 -19.44
C GLN A 157 -4.95 -21.52 -18.60
N GLU A 158 -4.22 -22.04 -17.61
CA GLU A 158 -4.83 -22.92 -16.61
C GLU A 158 -5.87 -22.16 -15.77
N TRP A 159 -6.89 -22.90 -15.34
CA TRP A 159 -8.02 -22.38 -14.56
C TRP A 159 -8.09 -23.11 -13.21
N PRO A 160 -8.10 -22.41 -12.05
CA PRO A 160 -8.04 -20.96 -11.87
C PRO A 160 -6.67 -20.31 -11.97
N ASN A 161 -6.60 -19.06 -12.44
CA ASN A 161 -5.39 -18.21 -12.41
C ASN A 161 -5.64 -16.83 -11.76
N VAL A 162 -4.56 -16.16 -11.36
CA VAL A 162 -4.63 -14.86 -10.64
C VAL A 162 -5.30 -13.77 -11.47
N ARG A 163 -5.25 -13.83 -12.81
CA ARG A 163 -5.88 -12.82 -13.67
C ARG A 163 -7.40 -12.83 -13.54
N GLN A 164 -7.98 -13.98 -13.19
CA GLN A 164 -9.40 -14.04 -12.89
C GLN A 164 -9.77 -13.51 -11.52
N VAL A 165 -8.85 -13.48 -10.54
CA VAL A 165 -9.05 -12.73 -9.29
C VAL A 165 -9.27 -11.26 -9.65
N PHE A 166 -8.35 -10.67 -10.42
CA PHE A 166 -8.46 -9.28 -10.86
C PHE A 166 -9.69 -9.04 -11.75
N SER A 167 -9.96 -9.93 -12.70
CA SER A 167 -11.15 -9.85 -13.55
C SER A 167 -12.45 -9.94 -12.77
N THR A 168 -12.48 -10.68 -11.66
CA THR A 168 -13.64 -10.76 -10.75
C THR A 168 -13.85 -9.44 -10.02
N ILE A 169 -12.78 -8.77 -9.60
CA ILE A 169 -12.84 -7.43 -8.99
C ILE A 169 -13.43 -6.42 -9.98
N VAL A 170 -12.90 -6.39 -11.21
CA VAL A 170 -13.40 -5.52 -12.29
C VAL A 170 -14.86 -5.82 -12.62
N LYS A 171 -15.22 -7.09 -12.78
CA LYS A 171 -16.58 -7.52 -13.14
C LYS A 171 -17.63 -7.09 -12.12
N HIS A 172 -17.33 -7.21 -10.82
CA HIS A 172 -18.30 -6.88 -9.77
C HIS A 172 -18.35 -5.38 -9.43
N GLY A 173 -17.38 -4.59 -9.92
CA GLY A 173 -17.43 -3.13 -9.84
C GLY A 173 -17.52 -2.55 -8.43
N LYS A 174 -17.03 -3.29 -7.43
CA LYS A 174 -16.99 -2.81 -6.03
C LYS A 174 -15.99 -1.67 -5.90
N PRO A 175 -16.16 -0.71 -4.97
CA PRO A 175 -15.14 0.27 -4.66
C PRO A 175 -13.80 -0.40 -4.38
N VAL A 176 -12.75 0.10 -5.03
CA VAL A 176 -11.37 -0.38 -4.85
C VAL A 176 -10.61 0.61 -3.99
N VAL A 177 -9.99 0.13 -2.93
CA VAL A 177 -9.30 0.95 -1.92
C VAL A 177 -7.82 0.60 -1.91
N LEU A 178 -6.98 1.62 -1.97
CA LEU A 178 -5.52 1.50 -1.95
C LEU A 178 -4.93 2.55 -1.00
N HIS A 179 -3.64 2.43 -0.70
CA HIS A 179 -2.88 3.43 0.04
C HIS A 179 -1.68 3.86 -0.80
N ASN A 180 -1.64 5.12 -1.27
CA ASN A 180 -0.61 5.56 -2.23
C ASN A 180 -0.63 4.72 -3.54
N GLY A 181 -1.82 4.41 -4.02
CA GLY A 181 -2.08 3.26 -4.90
C GLY A 181 -1.76 3.42 -6.38
N LEU A 182 -1.14 4.51 -6.81
CA LEU A 182 -0.95 4.75 -8.25
C LEU A 182 -0.06 3.68 -8.89
N ILE A 183 1.03 3.31 -8.22
CA ILE A 183 1.93 2.26 -8.72
C ILE A 183 1.23 0.90 -8.68
N ASP A 184 0.49 0.59 -7.61
CA ASP A 184 -0.30 -0.64 -7.52
C ASP A 184 -1.28 -0.77 -8.66
N LEU A 185 -2.04 0.28 -8.99
CA LEU A 185 -2.96 0.30 -10.13
C LEU A 185 -2.24 0.01 -11.45
N MET A 186 -1.05 0.56 -11.65
CA MET A 186 -0.26 0.32 -12.85
C MET A 186 0.18 -1.15 -12.92
N PHE A 187 0.67 -1.71 -11.81
CA PHE A 187 1.06 -3.13 -11.74
C PHE A 187 -0.12 -4.08 -11.89
N LEU A 188 -1.26 -3.80 -11.26
CA LEU A 188 -2.50 -4.57 -11.44
C LEU A 188 -2.94 -4.57 -12.91
N TYR A 189 -2.90 -3.40 -13.55
CA TYR A 189 -3.25 -3.26 -14.96
C TYR A 189 -2.28 -4.04 -15.87
N GLN A 190 -0.97 -3.77 -15.79
CA GLN A 190 0.04 -4.42 -16.62
C GLN A 190 0.15 -5.91 -16.36
N SER A 191 0.02 -6.36 -15.10
CA SER A 191 0.27 -7.75 -14.73
C SER A 191 -0.94 -8.64 -14.91
N PHE A 192 -2.15 -8.12 -14.71
CA PHE A 192 -3.37 -8.94 -14.62
C PHE A 192 -4.47 -8.54 -15.61
N TYR A 193 -4.31 -7.44 -16.36
CA TYR A 193 -5.32 -6.93 -17.27
C TYR A 193 -4.87 -6.86 -18.74
N THR A 194 -4.02 -5.91 -19.10
CA THR A 194 -3.47 -5.76 -20.46
C THR A 194 -2.29 -4.78 -20.44
N ASP A 195 -1.69 -4.51 -21.60
CA ASP A 195 -0.57 -3.57 -21.69
C ASP A 195 -0.96 -2.13 -21.33
N LEU A 196 -0.17 -1.52 -20.46
CA LEU A 196 -0.34 -0.12 -20.07
C LEU A 196 -0.35 0.80 -21.29
N PRO A 197 -1.34 1.71 -21.40
CA PRO A 197 -1.40 2.68 -22.48
C PRO A 197 -0.16 3.57 -22.56
N MET A 198 0.11 4.13 -23.74
CA MET A 198 1.21 5.09 -23.92
C MET A 198 0.96 6.44 -23.23
N LYS A 199 -0.27 6.80 -22.86
CA LYS A 199 -0.59 8.12 -22.29
C LYS A 199 -1.30 7.97 -20.95
N ALA A 200 -0.95 8.83 -20.00
CA ALA A 200 -1.56 8.85 -18.67
C ALA A 200 -3.07 9.10 -18.74
N ASP A 201 -3.53 9.98 -19.64
CA ASP A 201 -4.95 10.26 -19.86
C ASP A 201 -5.73 9.05 -20.40
N THR A 202 -5.12 8.23 -21.25
CA THR A 202 -5.75 6.98 -21.74
C THR A 202 -5.83 5.97 -20.61
N PHE A 203 -4.78 5.85 -19.79
CA PHE A 203 -4.81 5.01 -18.59
C PHE A 203 -5.89 5.47 -17.61
N ALA A 204 -6.02 6.78 -17.36
CA ALA A 204 -7.07 7.34 -16.51
C ALA A 204 -8.48 7.06 -17.06
N ALA A 205 -8.66 7.15 -18.38
CA ALA A 205 -9.93 6.81 -19.04
C ALA A 205 -10.28 5.33 -18.89
N ASP A 206 -9.29 4.44 -19.08
CA ASP A 206 -9.47 2.99 -18.90
C ASP A 206 -9.84 2.65 -17.45
N LEU A 207 -9.14 3.23 -16.47
CA LEU A 207 -9.44 3.04 -15.05
C LEU A 207 -10.84 3.55 -14.67
N ASN A 208 -11.26 4.69 -15.23
CA ASN A 208 -12.56 5.28 -14.97
C ASN A 208 -13.70 4.42 -15.49
N ASP A 209 -13.52 3.79 -16.66
CA ASP A 209 -14.48 2.80 -17.14
C ASP A 209 -14.39 1.50 -16.33
N MET A 210 -13.18 0.99 -16.05
CA MET A 210 -12.94 -0.26 -15.35
C MET A 210 -13.57 -0.32 -13.94
N PHE A 211 -13.33 0.70 -13.12
CA PHE A 211 -13.72 0.71 -11.70
C PHE A 211 -14.97 1.56 -11.47
N THR A 212 -16.14 1.00 -11.78
CA THR A 212 -17.44 1.69 -11.68
C THR A 212 -17.82 2.10 -10.26
N GLY A 213 -17.43 1.32 -9.25
CA GLY A 213 -17.56 1.67 -7.82
C GLY A 213 -16.58 2.75 -7.35
N GLY A 214 -15.65 3.15 -8.21
CA GLY A 214 -14.61 4.14 -7.95
C GLY A 214 -13.37 3.57 -7.27
N VAL A 215 -12.31 4.36 -7.34
CA VAL A 215 -11.04 4.12 -6.63
C VAL A 215 -10.87 5.15 -5.54
N TYR A 216 -10.52 4.69 -4.34
CA TYR A 216 -10.26 5.53 -3.17
C TYR A 216 -8.84 5.30 -2.66
N ASP A 217 -8.09 6.39 -2.50
CA ASP A 217 -6.74 6.35 -1.93
C ASP A 217 -6.75 6.89 -0.50
N THR A 218 -6.49 6.03 0.48
CA THR A 218 -6.51 6.41 1.91
C THR A 218 -5.43 7.42 2.26
N LYS A 219 -4.30 7.43 1.55
CA LYS A 219 -3.27 8.45 1.74
C LYS A 219 -3.74 9.81 1.25
N TYR A 220 -4.47 9.85 0.13
CA TYR A 220 -5.09 11.07 -0.36
C TYR A 220 -6.10 11.63 0.65
N ILE A 221 -6.99 10.78 1.17
CA ILE A 221 -7.98 11.18 2.19
C ILE A 221 -7.27 11.77 3.41
N ALA A 222 -6.29 11.06 3.97
CA ALA A 222 -5.55 11.51 5.15
C ALA A 222 -4.80 12.84 4.92
N GLU A 223 -4.16 13.03 3.77
CA GLU A 223 -3.33 14.22 3.52
C GLU A 223 -4.15 15.45 3.10
N TYR A 224 -5.15 15.27 2.23
CA TYR A 224 -5.87 16.38 1.59
C TYR A 224 -7.19 16.70 2.26
N THR A 225 -7.91 15.68 2.73
CA THR A 225 -9.22 15.84 3.37
C THR A 225 -9.04 16.06 4.88
N GLU A 226 -8.27 15.22 5.56
CA GLU A 226 -8.14 15.29 7.02
C GLU A 226 -6.96 16.13 7.54
N ARG A 227 -5.97 16.42 6.68
CA ARG A 227 -4.74 17.13 7.07
C ARG A 227 -3.99 16.43 8.21
N MET A 228 -3.89 15.09 8.15
CA MET A 228 -3.14 14.30 9.12
C MET A 228 -1.65 14.71 9.14
N PRO A 229 -1.00 14.70 10.33
CA PRO A 229 0.40 15.10 10.43
C PRO A 229 1.37 14.11 9.77
N ALA A 230 1.02 12.82 9.74
CA ALA A 230 1.74 11.77 9.04
C ALA A 230 0.73 10.89 8.27
N THR A 231 1.19 10.27 7.18
CA THR A 231 0.31 9.56 6.23
C THR A 231 0.90 8.25 5.72
N TYR A 232 1.84 7.64 6.45
CA TYR A 232 2.25 6.26 6.20
C TYR A 232 1.24 5.29 6.85
N LEU A 233 1.10 4.11 6.24
CA LEU A 233 -0.01 3.18 6.49
C LEU A 233 -0.14 2.79 7.97
N GLU A 234 0.94 2.34 8.61
CA GLU A 234 0.93 1.90 10.01
C GLU A 234 0.49 3.00 10.98
N TYR A 235 0.96 4.24 10.78
CA TYR A 235 0.54 5.37 11.60
C TYR A 235 -0.95 5.65 11.43
N LEU A 236 -1.45 5.68 10.20
CA LEU A 236 -2.87 5.92 9.95
C LEU A 236 -3.72 4.80 10.53
N TYR A 237 -3.31 3.55 10.38
CA TYR A 237 -3.99 2.40 10.94
C TYR A 237 -4.11 2.51 12.46
N LYS A 238 -2.98 2.75 13.16
CA LYS A 238 -2.96 2.95 14.60
C LYS A 238 -3.80 4.16 15.03
N LYS A 239 -3.71 5.28 14.29
CA LYS A 239 -4.48 6.49 14.56
C LYS A 239 -5.98 6.25 14.43
N MET A 240 -6.40 5.49 13.42
CA MET A 240 -7.79 5.09 13.20
C MET A 240 -8.29 4.14 14.28
N GLN A 241 -7.49 3.16 14.72
CA GLN A 241 -7.84 2.31 15.86
C GLN A 241 -8.12 3.16 17.12
N LEU A 242 -7.26 4.13 17.43
CA LEU A 242 -7.44 5.02 18.58
C LEU A 242 -8.67 5.94 18.44
N ARG A 243 -8.94 6.48 17.24
CA ARG A 243 -10.16 7.28 16.98
C ARG A 243 -11.41 6.42 17.12
N ASN A 244 -11.40 5.23 16.52
CA ASN A 244 -12.51 4.30 16.53
C ASN A 244 -12.90 3.87 17.95
N ALA A 245 -11.89 3.59 18.80
CA ALA A 245 -12.12 3.34 20.22
C ALA A 245 -12.80 4.53 20.92
N LYS A 246 -12.36 5.77 20.64
CA LYS A 246 -13.00 6.97 21.20
C LYS A 246 -14.45 7.13 20.73
N TRP A 247 -14.72 6.92 19.44
CA TRP A 247 -16.06 7.01 18.87
C TRP A 247 -17.02 5.99 19.48
N CYS A 248 -16.55 4.76 19.71
CA CYS A 248 -17.30 3.74 20.41
C CYS A 248 -17.69 4.18 21.83
N HIS A 249 -16.77 4.79 22.57
CA HIS A 249 -17.05 5.28 23.93
C HIS A 249 -17.99 6.51 23.94
N SER A 250 -17.92 7.37 22.92
CA SER A 250 -18.77 8.57 22.83
C SER A 250 -20.13 8.34 22.16
N GLY A 251 -20.44 7.11 21.75
CA GLY A 251 -21.68 6.79 21.02
C GLY A 251 -21.77 7.41 19.61
N SER A 252 -20.61 7.73 19.04
CA SER A 252 -20.48 8.13 17.64
C SER A 252 -20.37 6.89 16.74
N TRP A 253 -20.59 7.07 15.44
CA TRP A 253 -20.39 5.99 14.47
C TRP A 253 -18.97 5.45 14.55
N HIS A 254 -18.85 4.13 14.72
CA HIS A 254 -17.58 3.41 14.81
C HIS A 254 -17.62 2.13 13.98
N VAL A 255 -16.47 1.53 13.74
CA VAL A 255 -16.31 0.29 12.98
C VAL A 255 -16.15 -0.87 13.95
N ARG A 256 -16.89 -1.97 13.73
CA ARG A 256 -16.58 -3.27 14.31
C ARG A 256 -16.22 -4.22 13.19
N VAL A 257 -15.18 -5.03 13.39
CA VAL A 257 -14.77 -6.05 12.43
C VAL A 257 -14.85 -7.42 13.08
N SER A 258 -15.20 -8.39 12.26
CA SER A 258 -15.20 -9.82 12.58
C SER A 258 -14.50 -10.56 11.45
N PHE A 259 -13.94 -11.72 11.77
CA PHE A 259 -13.20 -12.56 10.85
C PHE A 259 -13.87 -13.93 10.76
N PRO A 260 -13.74 -14.65 9.63
CA PRO A 260 -14.20 -16.03 9.56
C PRO A 260 -13.53 -16.88 10.66
N PRO A 261 -14.28 -17.80 11.28
CA PRO A 261 -13.79 -18.60 12.41
C PRO A 261 -12.92 -19.76 11.92
N TYR A 262 -11.75 -19.46 11.34
CA TYR A 262 -10.79 -20.49 10.97
C TYR A 262 -10.22 -21.16 12.23
N PRO A 263 -10.09 -22.50 12.27
CA PRO A 263 -9.37 -23.18 13.33
C PRO A 263 -7.94 -22.63 13.45
N THR A 264 -7.47 -22.37 14.68
CA THR A 264 -6.10 -21.88 14.91
C THR A 264 -5.01 -22.85 14.42
N SER A 265 -5.34 -24.13 14.29
CA SER A 265 -4.47 -25.18 13.73
C SER A 265 -4.51 -25.28 12.21
N MET A 266 -5.33 -24.48 11.51
CA MET A 266 -5.43 -24.51 10.06
C MET A 266 -4.12 -24.04 9.41
N LYS A 267 -3.48 -24.92 8.64
CA LYS A 267 -2.30 -24.56 7.85
C LYS A 267 -2.67 -23.51 6.79
N GLY A 268 -1.76 -22.58 6.52
CA GLY A 268 -1.96 -21.53 5.53
C GLY A 268 -2.86 -20.37 5.99
N VAL A 269 -3.11 -20.24 7.29
CA VAL A 269 -3.73 -19.04 7.87
C VAL A 269 -2.73 -18.39 8.82
N GLU A 270 -2.40 -17.14 8.53
CA GLU A 270 -1.55 -16.30 9.38
C GLU A 270 -2.42 -15.43 10.27
N TRP A 271 -2.02 -15.31 11.53
CA TRP A 271 -2.77 -14.58 12.54
C TRP A 271 -2.00 -13.33 12.93
N ALA A 272 -2.41 -12.18 12.40
CA ALA A 272 -1.82 -10.90 12.76
C ALA A 272 -2.56 -10.27 13.95
N PRO A 273 -1.87 -9.72 14.96
CA PRO A 273 -2.53 -9.11 16.11
C PRO A 273 -3.52 -8.01 15.70
N TYR A 274 -4.76 -8.10 16.19
CA TYR A 274 -5.79 -7.09 16.02
C TYR A 274 -6.30 -6.60 17.37
N LEU A 275 -6.24 -5.29 17.60
CA LEU A 275 -6.84 -4.70 18.79
C LEU A 275 -8.28 -4.31 18.47
N GLN A 276 -9.23 -5.15 18.89
CA GLN A 276 -10.65 -4.80 18.82
C GLN A 276 -10.97 -3.63 19.76
N VAL A 277 -11.82 -2.75 19.27
CA VAL A 277 -12.33 -1.48 19.82
C VAL A 277 -12.52 -1.42 21.34
N LEU A 278 -12.91 -2.52 21.98
CA LEU A 278 -13.28 -2.60 23.40
C LEU A 278 -12.10 -2.90 24.34
N SER A 279 -10.95 -3.29 23.79
CA SER A 279 -9.77 -3.73 24.58
C SER A 279 -8.72 -2.64 24.78
N TYR A 280 -8.97 -1.40 24.31
CA TYR A 280 -8.09 -0.27 24.55
C TYR A 280 -8.12 0.12 26.03
N THR A 281 -7.25 -0.52 26.80
CA THR A 281 -6.87 -0.05 28.13
C THR A 281 -5.72 0.95 27.96
N LYS A 282 -5.67 1.99 28.79
CA LYS A 282 -4.51 2.89 28.89
C LYS A 282 -3.31 2.09 29.43
N VAL A 283 -2.76 1.16 28.66
CA VAL A 283 -1.50 0.50 28.97
C VAL A 283 -0.38 1.39 28.45
N GLN A 284 0.65 1.53 29.27
CA GLN A 284 1.81 2.40 29.04
C GLN A 284 2.70 1.82 27.93
N ASP A 285 2.31 2.05 26.68
CA ASP A 285 3.20 1.96 25.52
C ASP A 285 4.00 3.27 25.36
N ASP A 286 4.59 3.71 26.47
CA ASP A 286 5.54 4.83 26.50
C ASP A 286 6.88 4.27 26.99
N ASP A 287 7.85 4.25 26.09
CA ASP A 287 9.22 3.80 26.35
C ASP A 287 10.04 4.83 27.16
N GLY A 288 9.44 5.96 27.56
CA GLY A 288 10.09 7.05 28.26
C GLY A 288 11.02 7.89 27.37
N LEU A 289 11.18 7.54 26.08
CA LEU A 289 12.11 8.20 25.16
C LEU A 289 11.42 9.34 24.42
N ALA A 290 12.13 10.44 24.16
CA ALA A 290 11.59 11.49 23.30
C ALA A 290 11.28 10.96 21.90
N LEU A 291 10.18 11.44 21.28
CA LEU A 291 9.78 11.02 19.94
C LEU A 291 10.86 11.31 18.89
N CYS A 292 11.18 10.30 18.08
CA CYS A 292 11.97 10.48 16.87
C CYS A 292 11.13 11.23 15.83
N GLN A 293 11.41 12.51 15.61
CA GLN A 293 10.63 13.32 14.66
C GLN A 293 10.69 12.76 13.23
N SER A 294 11.85 12.28 12.78
CA SER A 294 12.01 11.69 11.45
C SER A 294 11.09 10.48 11.25
N PHE A 295 11.10 9.54 12.20
CA PHE A 295 10.22 8.38 12.14
C PHE A 295 8.75 8.78 12.32
N ALA A 296 8.45 9.66 13.28
CA ALA A 296 7.09 10.08 13.57
C ALA A 296 6.36 10.68 12.36
N PHE A 297 7.05 11.49 11.54
CA PHE A 297 6.45 12.12 10.36
C PHE A 297 6.53 11.27 9.08
N HIS A 298 7.47 10.31 9.00
CA HIS A 298 7.78 9.64 7.73
C HIS A 298 7.76 8.11 7.77
N GLY A 299 7.66 7.49 8.94
CA GLY A 299 7.78 6.04 9.12
C GLY A 299 9.21 5.52 8.92
N TRP A 300 10.21 6.41 8.80
CA TRP A 300 11.59 6.03 8.55
C TRP A 300 12.59 6.92 9.29
N CYS A 301 13.67 6.31 9.76
CA CYS A 301 14.77 6.99 10.43
C CYS A 301 16.11 6.39 9.97
N LYS A 302 17.09 7.25 9.67
CA LYS A 302 18.44 6.85 9.26
C LYS A 302 19.17 5.95 10.26
N ASN A 303 18.84 6.08 11.55
CA ASN A 303 19.46 5.28 12.61
C ASN A 303 18.73 3.94 12.84
N GLY A 304 17.60 3.71 12.16
CA GLY A 304 16.85 2.45 12.22
C GLY A 304 16.59 1.98 13.65
N THR A 305 16.91 0.71 13.92
CA THR A 305 16.81 0.06 15.24
C THR A 305 17.83 0.58 16.25
N SER A 306 18.88 1.28 15.82
CA SER A 306 19.89 1.91 16.68
C SER A 306 19.53 3.35 17.06
N CYS A 307 18.29 3.79 16.84
CA CYS A 307 17.85 5.14 17.22
C CYS A 307 17.61 5.24 18.73
N GLU A 308 18.23 6.22 19.39
CA GLU A 308 18.04 6.50 20.83
C GLU A 308 16.71 7.20 21.15
N LYS A 309 15.89 7.49 20.13
CA LYS A 309 14.59 8.14 20.25
C LYS A 309 13.47 7.15 19.98
N SER A 310 12.28 7.42 20.54
CA SER A 310 11.13 6.53 20.40
C SER A 310 10.64 6.42 18.95
N HIS A 311 10.49 5.18 18.48
CA HIS A 311 9.79 4.81 17.25
C HIS A 311 8.41 4.16 17.56
N GLN A 312 7.94 4.21 18.82
CA GLN A 312 6.70 3.54 19.22
C GLN A 312 5.47 4.18 18.56
N LEU A 313 4.79 3.42 17.70
CA LEU A 313 3.61 3.89 16.95
C LEU A 313 2.49 4.38 17.87
N ASP A 314 2.29 3.72 19.01
CA ASP A 314 1.28 4.09 20.00
C ASP A 314 1.53 5.49 20.57
N LYS A 315 2.79 5.77 20.92
CA LYS A 315 3.22 7.09 21.40
C LYS A 315 3.07 8.13 20.30
N ILE A 316 3.53 7.83 19.09
CA ILE A 316 3.43 8.73 17.93
C ILE A 316 1.96 9.05 17.62
N ALA A 317 1.09 8.06 17.55
CA ALA A 317 -0.33 8.25 17.22
C ALA A 317 -1.08 9.08 18.28
N LYS A 318 -0.63 9.07 19.55
CA LYS A 318 -1.19 9.89 20.64
C LYS A 318 -0.64 11.32 20.63
N ASP A 319 0.67 11.47 20.50
CA ASP A 319 1.37 12.74 20.79
C ASP A 319 1.69 13.59 19.56
N LEU A 320 1.71 12.99 18.36
CA LEU A 320 2.05 13.71 17.14
C LEU A 320 0.99 14.77 16.84
N LYS A 321 1.41 16.04 16.93
CA LYS A 321 0.62 17.22 16.60
C LYS A 321 1.12 17.83 15.30
N ILE A 322 0.21 18.45 14.56
CA ILE A 322 0.57 19.31 13.43
C ILE A 322 1.36 20.51 13.99
N PRO A 323 2.57 20.81 13.49
CA PRO A 323 3.31 21.99 13.91
C PRO A 323 2.43 23.23 13.69
N SER A 324 2.12 23.97 14.75
CA SER A 324 1.39 25.23 14.63
C SER A 324 2.22 26.19 13.77
N LEU A 325 1.68 26.59 12.62
CA LEU A 325 2.25 27.70 11.83
C LEU A 325 2.38 28.90 12.77
N LYS A 326 3.61 29.28 13.12
CA LYS A 326 3.86 30.55 13.80
C LYS A 326 3.24 31.62 12.90
N LYS A 327 2.21 32.32 13.39
CA LYS A 327 1.63 33.47 12.72
C LYS A 327 2.73 34.53 12.58
N SER A 328 3.47 34.48 11.47
CA SER A 328 4.29 35.60 11.03
C SER A 328 3.35 36.80 10.90
N GLY A 329 3.74 37.91 11.53
CA GLY A 329 2.97 39.15 11.57
C GLY A 329 2.46 39.57 10.18
N LYS A 330 1.24 40.10 10.19
CA LYS A 330 0.53 40.66 9.03
C LYS A 330 1.45 41.54 8.17
N ASN A 331 1.66 41.15 6.91
CA ASN A 331 1.82 42.13 5.85
C ASN A 331 0.66 41.94 4.86
N LYS A 332 -0.27 42.89 4.91
CA LYS A 332 -1.37 43.01 3.95
C LYS A 332 -0.78 43.49 2.62
N ASN A 333 -0.71 42.61 1.62
CA ASN A 333 -0.97 42.89 0.20
C ASN A 333 -0.47 41.72 -0.65
N LYS A 334 -1.40 40.85 -1.07
CA LYS A 334 -1.44 40.12 -2.35
C LYS A 334 -2.74 39.32 -2.42
N GLY A 335 -3.38 39.33 -3.60
CA GLY A 335 -4.71 38.77 -3.88
C GLY A 335 -4.81 37.25 -3.70
N PRO A 336 -5.98 36.65 -4.01
CA PRO A 336 -6.29 35.27 -3.64
C PRO A 336 -5.48 34.28 -4.49
N GLY A 337 -4.28 33.96 -4.03
CA GLY A 337 -3.44 32.89 -4.57
C GLY A 337 -3.78 31.56 -3.93
N VAL A 338 -3.90 30.54 -4.77
CA VAL A 338 -4.15 29.12 -4.44
C VAL A 338 -3.32 28.69 -3.23
N HIS A 339 -4.00 28.21 -2.18
CA HIS A 339 -3.38 27.70 -0.97
C HIS A 339 -2.53 26.45 -1.28
N GLN A 340 -1.22 26.66 -1.37
CA GLN A 340 -0.20 25.62 -1.41
C GLN A 340 -0.37 24.72 -0.16
N GLY A 341 -0.41 23.40 -0.34
CA GLY A 341 -0.57 22.43 0.75
C GLY A 341 0.50 22.62 1.83
N SER A 342 0.08 22.69 3.09
CA SER A 342 0.94 23.02 4.23
C SER A 342 2.11 22.05 4.45
N LEU A 343 2.02 20.80 3.98
CA LEU A 343 3.08 19.80 4.12
C LEU A 343 4.13 19.90 3.00
N SER A 344 3.73 20.28 1.77
CA SER A 344 4.64 20.42 0.63
C SER A 344 5.72 21.48 0.91
N ARG A 345 5.31 22.58 1.56
CA ARG A 345 6.20 23.66 1.99
C ARG A 345 7.13 23.24 3.13
N LEU A 346 6.64 22.44 4.07
CA LEU A 346 7.47 21.85 5.13
C LEU A 346 8.48 20.85 4.55
N MET A 347 8.10 20.07 3.54
CA MET A 347 9.00 19.15 2.83
C MET A 347 10.11 19.91 2.08
N GLU A 348 9.80 21.04 1.43
CA GLU A 348 10.82 21.91 0.83
C GLU A 348 11.77 22.50 1.88
N GLU A 349 11.23 23.01 3.00
CA GLU A 349 12.04 23.61 4.08
C GLU A 349 12.94 22.59 4.80
N PHE A 350 12.48 21.36 5.02
CA PHE A 350 13.28 20.29 5.65
C PHE A 350 14.30 19.67 4.69
N SER A 351 13.95 19.52 3.41
CA SER A 351 14.88 19.03 2.39
C SER A 351 16.02 20.04 2.16
N GLN A 352 15.72 21.35 2.19
CA GLN A 352 16.72 22.41 2.16
C GLN A 352 17.63 22.43 3.40
N ARG A 353 17.10 22.17 4.60
CA ARG A 353 17.91 22.05 5.82
C ARG A 353 18.83 20.82 5.81
N SER A 354 18.38 19.73 5.21
CA SER A 354 19.16 18.51 5.04
C SER A 354 20.29 18.70 4.02
N ALA A 355 20.06 19.48 2.96
CA ALA A 355 21.07 19.86 1.98
C ALA A 355 22.08 20.88 2.54
N ALA A 356 21.65 21.80 3.40
CA ALA A 356 22.54 22.77 4.05
C ALA A 356 23.54 22.11 5.01
N ALA A 357 23.13 21.04 5.72
CA ALA A 357 24.01 20.27 6.58
C ALA A 357 25.10 19.46 5.82
N ASN A 358 24.91 19.24 4.51
CA ASN A 358 25.89 18.57 3.65
C ASN A 358 26.92 19.52 3.01
N ASN A 359 26.73 20.85 3.13
CA ASN A 359 27.61 21.85 2.52
C ASN A 359 28.56 22.53 3.53
N GLU A 360 28.46 22.26 4.83
CA GLU A 360 29.44 22.71 5.83
C GLU A 360 30.57 21.68 5.99
N ALA A 361 31.28 21.39 4.90
CA ALA A 361 32.55 20.66 4.98
C ALA A 361 33.50 20.91 3.80
N VAL A 362 33.55 22.12 3.21
CA VAL A 362 34.72 22.54 2.41
C VAL A 362 34.87 24.06 2.49
N SER A 363 35.91 24.54 3.17
CA SER A 363 36.37 25.92 3.05
C SER A 363 37.21 26.08 1.77
N PRO A 364 37.02 27.14 0.97
CA PRO A 364 37.78 27.35 -0.25
C PRO A 364 39.03 28.20 0.01
N SER A 365 40.18 27.74 -0.46
CA SER A 365 41.35 28.59 -0.64
C SER A 365 41.82 28.52 -2.09
N GLY A 366 41.84 29.67 -2.76
CA GLY A 366 42.85 29.95 -3.77
C GLY A 366 42.43 29.99 -5.24
N LYS A 367 41.98 31.19 -5.65
CA LYS A 367 42.35 31.91 -6.88
C LYS A 367 42.03 31.30 -8.26
N GLU A 368 41.12 31.98 -8.94
CA GLU A 368 40.97 32.04 -10.38
C GLU A 368 42.28 32.41 -11.09
N LEU A 369 42.53 31.78 -12.24
CA LEU A 369 43.05 32.49 -13.41
C LEU A 369 42.52 31.83 -14.69
N GLN A 370 41.84 32.65 -15.48
CA GLN A 370 41.43 32.44 -16.86
C GLN A 370 42.66 32.22 -17.75
N ASP A 371 42.58 31.33 -18.75
CA ASP A 371 42.57 31.75 -20.16
C ASP A 371 42.64 30.58 -21.18
N LYS A 372 41.88 30.78 -22.27
CA LYS A 372 42.18 30.48 -23.70
C LYS A 372 42.20 29.04 -24.24
N ASN A 373 41.12 28.76 -24.98
CA ASN A 373 41.03 28.52 -26.44
C ASN A 373 41.92 27.51 -27.19
N ALA A 374 41.21 26.86 -28.14
CA ALA A 374 41.64 26.26 -29.42
C ALA A 374 42.16 24.81 -29.37
N VAL A 375 41.33 23.81 -29.71
CA VAL A 375 41.00 23.31 -31.08
C VAL A 375 42.15 22.55 -31.73
N SER A 376 41.97 21.24 -31.92
CA SER A 376 41.99 20.65 -33.27
C SER A 376 41.58 19.18 -33.23
N GLU A 377 40.58 18.87 -34.05
CA GLU A 377 40.24 17.53 -34.52
C GLU A 377 41.40 16.95 -35.33
N LEU A 378 41.51 15.61 -35.37
CA LEU A 378 41.63 14.88 -36.63
C LEU A 378 41.29 13.39 -36.42
N LYS A 379 40.26 12.98 -37.17
CA LYS A 379 39.81 11.62 -37.41
C LYS A 379 40.87 10.83 -38.19
N LYS A 380 40.94 9.50 -38.01
CA LYS A 380 40.36 8.49 -38.94
C LYS A 380 40.98 7.09 -38.75
N GLU A 381 40.07 6.10 -38.81
CA GLU A 381 40.09 4.82 -39.58
C GLU A 381 41.41 4.00 -39.58
N GLY A 382 41.45 2.68 -39.40
CA GLY A 382 40.44 1.62 -39.35
C GLY A 382 41.10 0.26 -39.70
N LYS A 383 40.35 -0.83 -39.47
CA LYS A 383 40.48 -2.20 -40.05
C LYS A 383 41.68 -3.06 -39.61
N SER A 384 41.44 -4.08 -38.78
CA SER A 384 41.06 -5.48 -39.13
C SER A 384 42.25 -6.39 -39.44
N LYS A 385 42.39 -7.51 -38.71
CA LYS A 385 42.52 -8.87 -39.27
C LYS A 385 42.61 -9.95 -38.18
N GLN A 386 41.78 -10.97 -38.39
CA GLN A 386 41.78 -12.33 -37.85
C GLN A 386 43.12 -13.08 -38.09
N ASN A 387 43.56 -13.96 -37.18
CA ASN A 387 43.30 -15.43 -37.20
C ASN A 387 44.33 -16.26 -36.38
N ASN A 388 43.80 -17.35 -35.79
CA ASN A 388 44.35 -18.70 -35.60
C ASN A 388 45.33 -19.07 -34.45
N ASP A 389 44.77 -19.91 -33.57
CA ASP A 389 45.16 -21.29 -33.17
C ASP A 389 46.34 -21.66 -32.23
N CYS A 390 45.93 -22.50 -31.27
CA CYS A 390 46.52 -23.72 -30.70
C CYS A 390 47.48 -23.70 -29.49
N GLU A 391 46.91 -24.21 -28.38
CA GLU A 391 47.41 -25.18 -27.38
C GLU A 391 48.86 -25.14 -26.85
N LYS A 392 49.00 -25.04 -25.51
CA LYS A 392 49.53 -26.14 -24.68
C LYS A 392 49.28 -25.94 -23.18
N GLU A 393 49.01 -27.06 -22.52
CA GLU A 393 48.67 -27.27 -21.11
C GLU A 393 49.72 -26.76 -20.11
N THR A 394 49.27 -26.46 -18.88
CA THR A 394 49.72 -27.20 -17.67
C THR A 394 48.86 -26.84 -16.44
N ASN A 395 48.03 -27.80 -16.03
CA ASN A 395 48.01 -28.42 -14.70
C ASN A 395 47.92 -27.52 -13.43
N ARG A 396 46.76 -27.51 -12.74
CA ARG A 396 46.58 -28.11 -11.39
C ARG A 396 45.18 -27.91 -10.80
N LYS A 397 44.44 -29.03 -10.78
CA LYS A 397 43.57 -29.59 -9.71
C LYS A 397 42.60 -28.66 -8.95
N ARG A 398 41.31 -28.82 -9.25
CA ARG A 398 40.21 -28.88 -8.25
C ARG A 398 40.14 -30.29 -7.65
N PRO A 399 39.44 -30.48 -6.52
CA PRO A 399 38.41 -31.52 -6.54
C PRO A 399 37.04 -31.03 -6.08
N PHE A 400 36.06 -31.74 -6.63
CA PHE A 400 34.63 -31.71 -6.45
C PHE A 400 34.17 -32.46 -5.18
N ILE A 401 33.13 -31.92 -4.52
CA ILE A 401 31.82 -32.51 -4.16
C ILE A 401 31.78 -33.83 -3.36
N ASN A 402 31.03 -33.83 -2.24
CA ASN A 402 29.93 -34.77 -2.05
C ASN A 402 28.90 -34.33 -0.99
N ILE A 403 27.63 -34.55 -1.35
CA ILE A 403 26.42 -34.49 -0.53
C ILE A 403 26.16 -35.91 -0.04
N GLU A 404 25.91 -36.11 1.26
CA GLU A 404 25.19 -37.28 1.79
C GLU A 404 24.32 -36.87 3.00
N GLU A 405 23.21 -37.60 3.14
CA GLU A 405 22.02 -37.39 3.98
C GLU A 405 22.15 -37.86 5.45
N ALA A 406 21.05 -37.66 6.20
CA ALA A 406 20.65 -38.18 7.53
C ALA A 406 21.09 -37.31 8.73
N SER A 407 20.30 -37.07 9.79
CA SER A 407 19.06 -37.65 10.31
C SER A 407 18.43 -36.67 11.33
N GLU A 408 17.15 -36.90 11.67
CA GLU A 408 16.45 -36.27 12.81
C GLU A 408 17.21 -36.47 14.14
N ASP A 409 17.30 -35.43 14.96
CA ASP A 409 17.01 -35.55 16.40
C ASP A 409 16.80 -34.17 17.04
N THR A 410 15.78 -34.14 17.89
CA THR A 410 15.33 -33.02 18.72
C THR A 410 16.36 -32.65 19.78
N ASP A 411 16.61 -31.35 19.99
CA ASP A 411 16.73 -30.88 21.37
C ASP A 411 16.29 -29.42 21.56
N SER A 412 15.42 -29.26 22.55
CA SER A 412 14.84 -28.03 23.04
C SER A 412 15.84 -27.30 23.94
N SER A 413 16.15 -26.04 23.63
CA SER A 413 16.69 -25.13 24.63
C SER A 413 16.03 -23.75 24.53
N SER A 414 15.27 -23.47 25.58
CA SER A 414 14.48 -22.27 25.81
C SER A 414 15.41 -21.08 26.08
N GLY A 415 15.42 -20.11 25.18
CA GLY A 415 16.00 -18.79 25.40
C GLY A 415 14.91 -17.73 25.34
N ASN A 416 14.52 -17.20 26.50
CA ASN A 416 13.62 -16.06 26.64
C ASN A 416 14.23 -14.83 25.94
N GLY A 417 13.86 -14.60 24.69
CA GLY A 417 14.08 -13.36 23.95
C GLY A 417 12.74 -12.65 23.77
N THR A 418 12.62 -11.46 24.35
CA THR A 418 11.52 -10.51 24.16
C THR A 418 11.10 -10.45 22.68
N LEU A 419 9.88 -10.89 22.40
CA LEU A 419 9.21 -10.74 21.11
C LEU A 419 9.22 -9.27 20.69
N SER A 420 10.13 -8.91 19.79
CA SER A 420 10.00 -7.66 19.05
C SER A 420 8.70 -7.76 18.23
N ASN A 421 7.74 -6.88 18.53
CA ASN A 421 6.46 -6.68 17.82
C ASN A 421 6.64 -6.23 16.35
N GLN A 422 7.53 -6.87 15.59
CA GLN A 422 7.64 -6.68 14.14
C GLN A 422 6.58 -7.54 13.48
N SER A 423 5.35 -7.01 13.49
CA SER A 423 4.30 -7.37 12.53
C SER A 423 4.85 -7.08 11.13
N GLY A 424 5.50 -8.08 10.51
CA GLY A 424 6.09 -7.95 9.19
C GLY A 424 5.08 -7.42 8.17
N HIS A 425 5.49 -6.41 7.38
CA HIS A 425 4.75 -5.97 6.20
C HIS A 425 4.49 -7.18 5.30
N ARG A 426 3.21 -7.45 5.09
CA ARG A 426 2.73 -8.54 4.28
C ARG A 426 1.54 -7.95 3.55
N ALA A 427 1.59 -7.97 2.23
CA ALA A 427 0.55 -7.44 1.35
C ALA A 427 -0.88 -7.70 1.88
N GLY A 428 -1.18 -8.92 2.35
CA GLY A 428 -2.48 -9.24 2.95
C GLY A 428 -2.86 -8.37 4.15
N PHE A 429 -1.98 -8.22 5.14
CA PHE A 429 -2.23 -7.39 6.32
C PHE A 429 -2.23 -5.89 5.97
N ASP A 430 -1.37 -5.45 5.06
CA ASP A 430 -1.35 -4.07 4.56
C ASP A 430 -2.64 -3.70 3.81
N ALA A 431 -3.19 -4.63 3.01
CA ALA A 431 -4.51 -4.50 2.40
C ALA A 431 -5.63 -4.43 3.46
N PHE A 432 -5.54 -5.21 4.53
CA PHE A 432 -6.48 -5.12 5.65
C PHE A 432 -6.40 -3.76 6.36
N MET A 433 -5.20 -3.27 6.69
CA MET A 433 -5.00 -1.96 7.31
C MET A 433 -5.58 -0.85 6.43
N THR A 434 -5.33 -0.91 5.13
CA THR A 434 -5.88 0.01 4.12
C THR A 434 -7.41 0.02 4.14
N GLY A 435 -8.04 -1.16 4.12
CA GLY A 435 -9.50 -1.26 4.16
C GLY A 435 -10.10 -0.82 5.51
N TYR A 436 -9.42 -1.08 6.62
CA TYR A 436 -9.86 -0.63 7.95
C TYR A 436 -9.83 0.90 8.07
N ILE A 437 -8.78 1.55 7.57
CA ILE A 437 -8.70 3.02 7.51
C ILE A 437 -9.87 3.58 6.71
N PHE A 438 -10.13 3.00 5.53
CA PHE A 438 -11.26 3.42 4.70
C PHE A 438 -12.60 3.25 5.42
N ALA A 439 -12.87 2.09 6.03
CA ALA A 439 -14.08 1.87 6.83
C ALA A 439 -14.26 2.91 7.94
N CYS A 440 -13.16 3.31 8.60
CA CYS A 440 -13.20 4.36 9.63
C CYS A 440 -13.61 5.72 9.05
N HIS A 441 -13.10 6.09 7.86
CA HIS A 441 -13.53 7.33 7.19
C HIS A 441 -15.02 7.30 6.80
N ILE A 442 -15.56 6.14 6.40
CA ILE A 442 -17.00 5.99 6.11
C ILE A 442 -17.82 6.17 7.40
N ALA A 443 -17.40 5.54 8.49
CA ALA A 443 -18.06 5.69 9.79
C ALA A 443 -18.03 7.14 10.27
N GLU A 444 -16.89 7.82 10.14
CA GLU A 444 -16.74 9.23 10.49
C GLU A 444 -17.65 10.15 9.64
N ALA A 445 -17.84 9.84 8.36
CA ALA A 445 -18.76 10.57 7.51
C ALA A 445 -20.22 10.44 7.98
N GLY A 446 -20.61 9.29 8.55
CA GLY A 446 -21.91 9.07 9.18
C GLY A 446 -23.12 9.18 8.24
N LYS A 447 -22.90 9.00 6.93
CA LYS A 447 -23.92 9.14 5.86
C LYS A 447 -24.42 7.80 5.29
N LEU A 448 -23.83 6.68 5.71
CA LEU A 448 -24.20 5.37 5.19
C LEU A 448 -25.54 4.96 5.81
N GLU A 449 -26.51 4.65 4.96
CA GLU A 449 -27.88 4.31 5.35
C GLU A 449 -28.30 2.97 4.74
N THR A 450 -29.28 2.31 5.35
CA THR A 450 -29.96 1.13 4.80
C THR A 450 -31.09 1.57 3.88
N GLU A 451 -31.31 0.87 2.77
CA GLU A 451 -32.49 1.12 1.95
C GLU A 451 -33.77 0.64 2.65
N ASP A 452 -34.78 1.52 2.75
CA ASP A 452 -36.00 1.35 3.56
C ASP A 452 -36.81 0.07 3.30
N LYS A 453 -36.61 -0.59 2.15
CA LYS A 453 -37.42 -1.75 1.71
C LYS A 453 -36.69 -3.08 1.70
N SER A 454 -35.36 -3.07 1.61
CA SER A 454 -34.54 -4.29 1.40
C SER A 454 -33.63 -4.60 2.58
N ASN A 455 -33.44 -3.66 3.52
CA ASN A 455 -32.35 -3.68 4.50
C ASN A 455 -30.96 -3.87 3.86
N GLU A 456 -30.84 -3.61 2.56
CA GLU A 456 -29.57 -3.70 1.85
C GLU A 456 -28.75 -2.43 2.10
N ILE A 457 -27.46 -2.60 2.40
CA ILE A 457 -26.52 -1.50 2.58
C ILE A 457 -25.82 -1.27 1.25
N ILE A 458 -26.19 -0.20 0.56
CA ILE A 458 -25.69 0.08 -0.78
C ILE A 458 -24.42 0.92 -0.69
N TYR A 459 -23.33 0.44 -1.28
CA TYR A 459 -22.06 1.15 -1.39
C TYR A 459 -21.93 1.77 -2.78
N THR A 460 -22.37 3.02 -2.91
CA THR A 460 -22.12 3.85 -4.09
C THR A 460 -21.30 5.07 -3.71
N LYS A 461 -20.83 5.78 -4.73
CA LYS A 461 -20.16 7.07 -4.55
C LYS A 461 -21.01 8.04 -3.69
N ASP A 462 -22.32 8.04 -3.88
CA ASP A 462 -23.25 8.98 -3.24
C ASP A 462 -23.59 8.59 -1.79
N THR A 463 -23.62 7.29 -1.47
CA THR A 463 -24.01 6.78 -0.14
C THR A 463 -22.85 6.68 0.86
N ILE A 464 -21.62 6.45 0.37
CA ILE A 464 -20.43 6.26 1.23
C ILE A 464 -20.02 7.56 1.94
N GLY A 465 -20.46 8.72 1.44
CA GLY A 465 -20.18 10.01 2.04
C GLY A 465 -18.77 10.56 1.76
N LEU A 466 -18.02 9.94 0.85
CA LEU A 466 -16.64 10.29 0.50
C LEU A 466 -16.49 10.81 -0.94
N MET A 467 -17.53 11.44 -1.49
CA MET A 467 -17.55 11.95 -2.88
C MET A 467 -16.36 12.84 -3.24
N ASP A 468 -15.88 13.66 -2.29
CA ASP A 468 -14.73 14.54 -2.52
C ASP A 468 -13.41 13.78 -2.75
N SER A 469 -13.37 12.48 -2.45
CA SER A 469 -12.21 11.61 -2.64
C SER A 469 -12.42 10.58 -3.74
N PHE A 470 -13.61 10.53 -4.35
CA PHE A 470 -13.93 9.61 -5.44
C PHE A 470 -12.98 9.81 -6.62
N ASN A 471 -12.31 8.74 -7.05
CA ASN A 471 -11.40 8.73 -8.20
C ASN A 471 -10.23 9.73 -8.11
N LYS A 472 -9.76 10.01 -6.89
CA LYS A 472 -8.59 10.85 -6.62
C LYS A 472 -7.50 10.01 -5.97
N VAL A 473 -6.44 9.73 -6.73
CA VAL A 473 -5.31 8.92 -6.27
C VAL A 473 -4.17 9.82 -5.83
N TYR A 474 -3.51 9.47 -4.73
CA TYR A 474 -2.42 10.27 -4.20
C TYR A 474 -1.25 10.34 -5.19
N LEU A 475 -0.65 11.52 -5.33
CA LEU A 475 0.48 11.74 -6.22
C LEU A 475 1.63 12.38 -5.43
N MET A 476 2.65 11.59 -5.14
CA MET A 476 3.77 12.01 -4.28
C MET A 476 4.47 13.28 -4.82
N GLY A 477 4.69 14.25 -3.94
CA GLY A 477 5.35 15.51 -4.30
C GLY A 477 4.53 16.46 -5.18
N LYS A 478 3.23 16.20 -5.37
CA LYS A 478 2.29 17.10 -6.04
C LYS A 478 1.21 17.54 -5.06
N SER A 479 0.67 18.74 -5.24
CA SER A 479 -0.41 19.30 -4.42
C SER A 479 -1.81 18.96 -4.93
N PHE A 480 -1.88 18.13 -5.98
CA PHE A 480 -3.10 17.69 -6.64
C PHE A 480 -3.00 16.18 -6.90
N PRO A 481 -4.14 15.46 -6.89
CA PRO A 481 -4.16 14.02 -7.12
C PRO A 481 -4.00 13.68 -8.60
N PHE A 482 -3.68 12.42 -8.88
CA PHE A 482 -3.97 11.81 -10.16
C PHE A 482 -5.49 11.58 -10.26
N LEU A 483 -6.13 12.12 -11.30
CA LEU A 483 -7.58 12.07 -11.49
C LEU A 483 -7.96 10.91 -12.41
N ILE A 484 -8.70 9.94 -11.88
CA ILE A 484 -9.29 8.86 -12.67
C ILE A 484 -10.58 9.37 -13.31
N ARG A 485 -10.48 9.87 -14.54
CA ARG A 485 -11.62 10.39 -15.30
C ARG A 485 -11.36 10.27 -16.79
N THR A 486 -12.42 10.14 -17.57
CA THR A 486 -12.35 10.28 -19.03
C THR A 486 -12.29 11.77 -19.38
N GLY A 487 -11.12 12.26 -19.81
CA GLY A 487 -10.97 13.62 -20.32
C GLY A 487 -11.70 13.81 -21.66
N GLY A 488 -12.02 15.06 -22.02
CA GLY A 488 -12.80 15.35 -23.25
C GLY A 488 -12.15 14.90 -24.56
N TYR A 489 -10.82 14.76 -24.58
CA TYR A 489 -10.04 14.26 -25.72
C TYR A 489 -9.43 12.87 -25.50
N ALA A 490 -9.55 12.34 -24.28
CA ALA A 490 -8.98 11.04 -23.92
C ALA A 490 -9.88 9.92 -24.45
N LYS A 491 -9.29 9.00 -25.20
CA LYS A 491 -9.97 7.77 -25.62
C LYS A 491 -9.45 6.61 -24.78
N MET A 492 -10.34 5.66 -24.48
CA MET A 492 -9.96 4.38 -23.90
C MET A 492 -9.06 3.60 -24.88
N SER A 493 -8.18 2.74 -24.35
CA SER A 493 -7.34 1.89 -25.18
C SER A 493 -8.16 0.77 -25.85
N GLN A 494 -7.75 0.36 -27.04
CA GLN A 494 -8.46 -0.70 -27.78
C GLN A 494 -8.43 -2.04 -27.03
N ASN A 495 -7.30 -2.35 -26.38
CA ASN A 495 -7.16 -3.56 -25.57
C ASN A 495 -8.12 -3.56 -24.39
N HIS A 496 -8.27 -2.42 -23.70
CA HIS A 496 -9.26 -2.26 -22.64
C HIS A 496 -10.68 -2.46 -23.17
N ILE A 497 -11.06 -1.79 -24.26
CA ILE A 497 -12.40 -1.90 -24.86
C ILE A 497 -12.75 -3.36 -25.18
N ASN A 498 -11.80 -4.10 -25.77
CA ASN A 498 -12.01 -5.51 -26.13
C ASN A 498 -12.18 -6.38 -24.88
N LYS A 499 -11.32 -6.19 -23.87
CA LYS A 499 -11.34 -7.00 -22.65
C LYS A 499 -12.54 -6.71 -21.76
N ILE A 500 -12.84 -5.44 -21.50
CA ILE A 500 -13.95 -5.05 -20.61
C ILE A 500 -15.30 -5.51 -21.14
N LYS A 501 -15.47 -5.55 -22.47
CA LYS A 501 -16.67 -6.07 -23.12
C LYS A 501 -16.90 -7.55 -22.78
N ASN A 502 -15.85 -8.36 -22.79
CA ASN A 502 -15.92 -9.79 -22.45
C ASN A 502 -16.12 -10.04 -20.95
N LEU A 503 -15.66 -9.13 -20.08
CA LEU A 503 -15.87 -9.25 -18.63
C LEU A 503 -17.29 -8.88 -18.19
N ARG A 504 -17.95 -7.99 -18.95
CA ARG A 504 -19.29 -7.47 -18.68
C ARG A 504 -20.41 -8.20 -19.43
N SER A 505 -20.08 -8.93 -20.49
CA SER A 505 -20.99 -9.92 -21.10
C SER A 505 -21.23 -11.08 -20.15
#